data_AF-A0A2D8LN88-F1
#
_entry.id   AF-A0A2D8LN88-F1
#
_cell.length_a   1.000
_cell.length_b   1.000
_cell.length_c   1.000
_cell.angle_alpha   90.00
_cell.angle_beta   90.00
_cell.angle_gamma   90.00
#
_symmetry.space_group_name_H-M   'P 1'
#
loop_
_entity.id
_entity.type
_entity.pdbx_description
1 polymer ?
#
loop_
_entity_poly.entity_id
_entity_poly.type
_entity_poly.pdbx_seq_one_letter_code
_entity_poly.pdbx_strand_id
1 'polypeptide(L)'
;MKKLILITLVLFSCTLVAQPGPRKSKMKAGDAKEEMKDWSPEQRAELKTKKMALHLDLTEAQQNKIYAIELEIAKNRLAMKEKRAEKKELSSDERYEAKKKMLDAKLQIKEQYKSVLTAEQFEKWQKTHKRRKGRKSAKLEKNKN
;
A
#
# COMPACT_ATOMS: atom_id res chain seq x y z
N MET A 1 -21.16 47.65 -20.39
CA MET A 1 -20.92 49.09 -20.19
C MET A 1 -19.57 49.26 -19.51
N LYS A 2 -18.63 49.87 -20.22
CA LYS A 2 -17.28 50.18 -19.74
C LYS A 2 -17.30 51.52 -19.00
N LYS A 3 -16.19 51.74 -18.28
CA LYS A 3 -15.65 53.03 -17.77
C LYS A 3 -16.13 53.36 -16.36
N LEU A 4 -15.32 53.89 -15.46
CA LEU A 4 -13.90 54.27 -15.37
C LEU A 4 -13.74 54.71 -13.90
N ILE A 5 -12.50 54.83 -13.43
CA ILE A 5 -11.96 55.80 -12.46
C ILE A 5 -11.06 55.02 -11.48
N LEU A 6 -9.87 55.47 -11.11
CA LEU A 6 -8.90 56.46 -11.56
C LEU A 6 -7.81 56.42 -10.45
N ILE A 7 -6.60 56.86 -10.76
CA ILE A 7 -5.59 57.36 -9.80
C ILE A 7 -4.69 56.30 -9.13
N THR A 8 -3.59 56.07 -9.83
CA THR A 8 -2.21 56.01 -9.34
C THR A 8 -1.93 56.68 -7.99
N LEU A 9 -1.38 55.94 -7.02
CA LEU A 9 -0.50 56.52 -6.01
C LEU A 9 0.56 55.50 -5.54
N VAL A 10 1.81 55.85 -5.80
CA VAL A 10 3.01 55.65 -4.97
C VAL A 10 3.57 54.21 -4.81
N LEU A 11 4.65 54.02 -5.56
CA LEU A 11 5.90 53.35 -5.20
C LEU A 11 6.00 52.84 -3.75
N PHE A 12 6.11 51.52 -3.60
CA PHE A 12 7.02 50.95 -2.61
C PHE A 12 7.69 49.72 -3.23
N SER A 13 8.99 49.85 -3.45
CA SER A 13 9.90 48.76 -3.75
C SER A 13 9.76 47.66 -2.69
N CYS A 14 9.14 46.54 -3.05
CA CYS A 14 9.23 45.35 -2.22
C CYS A 14 10.63 44.76 -2.43
N THR A 15 11.50 45.01 -1.46
CA THR A 15 12.77 44.30 -1.31
C THR A 15 12.49 42.79 -1.33
N LEU A 16 13.27 42.08 -2.13
CA LEU A 16 13.30 40.62 -2.21
C LEU A 16 13.59 40.05 -0.82
N VAL A 17 12.55 39.77 -0.03
CA VAL A 17 12.67 38.80 1.05
C VAL A 17 12.47 37.44 0.39
N ALA A 18 13.58 36.81 0.02
CA ALA A 18 13.63 35.38 -0.18
C ALA A 18 13.29 34.75 1.18
N GLN A 19 12.00 34.65 1.52
CA GLN A 19 11.57 33.77 2.58
C GLN A 19 11.96 32.36 2.13
N PRO A 20 12.86 31.66 2.82
CA PRO A 20 12.86 30.21 2.74
C PRO A 20 11.49 29.78 3.23
N GLY A 21 10.54 29.64 2.29
CA GLY A 21 9.25 29.05 2.58
C GLY A 21 9.49 27.76 3.35
N PRO A 22 8.63 27.42 4.32
CA PRO A 22 8.89 26.30 5.21
C PRO A 22 9.21 25.09 4.34
N ARG A 23 10.48 24.66 4.36
CA ARG A 23 10.90 23.40 3.77
C ARG A 23 9.89 22.42 4.32
N LYS A 24 9.03 21.87 3.44
CA LYS A 24 8.01 20.90 3.82
C LYS A 24 8.71 19.88 4.68
N SER A 25 8.48 20.00 5.99
CA SER A 25 9.03 19.13 7.00
C SER A 25 8.70 17.73 6.52
N LYS A 26 9.73 16.88 6.42
CA LYS A 26 9.58 15.47 6.06
C LYS A 26 8.41 14.94 6.88
N MET A 27 7.30 14.65 6.22
CA MET A 27 6.07 14.15 6.82
C MET A 27 6.49 13.04 7.78
N LYS A 28 6.32 13.28 9.09
CA LYS A 28 6.76 12.33 10.10
C LYS A 28 6.04 11.02 9.78
N ALA A 29 6.76 9.90 9.86
CA ALA A 29 6.20 8.57 9.60
C ALA A 29 4.99 8.19 10.51
N GLY A 30 4.62 9.07 11.46
CA GLY A 30 3.40 9.00 12.27
C GLY A 30 2.14 9.52 11.57
N ASP A 31 2.20 10.60 10.79
CA ASP A 31 1.00 11.27 10.24
C ASP A 31 0.42 10.52 9.03
N ALA A 32 1.22 9.69 8.36
CA ALA A 32 0.74 8.82 7.27
C ALA A 32 -0.05 7.59 7.76
N LYS A 33 -0.26 7.43 9.07
CA LYS A 33 -1.06 6.33 9.62
C LYS A 33 -2.56 6.64 9.70
N GLU A 34 -2.97 7.91 9.67
CA GLU A 34 -4.38 8.27 9.88
C GLU A 34 -5.30 7.98 8.69
N GLU A 35 -4.76 7.71 7.49
CA GLU A 35 -5.57 7.33 6.32
C GLU A 35 -5.60 5.82 6.03
N MET A 36 -5.06 4.96 6.90
CA MET A 36 -5.44 3.55 6.86
C MET A 36 -6.82 3.40 7.48
N LYS A 37 -7.87 3.70 6.70
CA LYS A 37 -9.25 3.30 7.04
C LYS A 37 -9.23 1.87 7.62
N ASP A 38 -9.87 1.65 8.75
CA ASP A 38 -10.02 0.31 9.32
C ASP A 38 -11.16 -0.42 8.60
N TRP A 39 -10.90 -0.82 7.35
CA TRP A 39 -11.82 -1.66 6.57
C TRP A 39 -11.99 -3.04 7.24
N SER A 40 -13.20 -3.59 7.23
CA SER A 40 -13.45 -4.96 7.71
C SER A 40 -12.69 -5.99 6.85
N PRO A 41 -12.48 -7.23 7.34
CA PRO A 41 -11.89 -8.30 6.52
C PRO A 41 -12.63 -8.51 5.18
N GLU A 42 -13.96 -8.44 5.20
CA GLU A 42 -14.84 -8.61 4.03
C GLU A 42 -14.62 -7.49 3.02
N GLN A 43 -14.63 -6.23 3.47
CA GLN A 43 -14.43 -5.10 2.56
C GLN A 43 -13.00 -5.10 1.98
N ARG A 44 -12.01 -5.57 2.75
CA ARG A 44 -10.63 -5.75 2.25
C ARG A 44 -10.55 -6.82 1.18
N ALA A 45 -11.18 -7.98 1.42
CA ALA A 45 -11.24 -9.06 0.46
C ALA A 45 -11.94 -8.64 -0.83
N GLU A 46 -13.06 -7.93 -0.71
CA GLU A 46 -13.82 -7.41 -1.84
C GLU A 46 -12.99 -6.44 -2.70
N LEU A 47 -12.41 -5.40 -2.08
CA LEU A 47 -11.57 -4.44 -2.80
C LEU A 47 -10.39 -5.10 -3.50
N LYS A 48 -9.78 -6.07 -2.84
CA LYS A 48 -8.61 -6.78 -3.34
C LYS A 48 -8.98 -7.66 -4.54
N THR A 49 -10.10 -8.37 -4.44
CA THR A 49 -10.69 -9.16 -5.52
C THR A 49 -11.02 -8.28 -6.72
N LYS A 50 -11.74 -7.17 -6.52
CA LYS A 50 -12.08 -6.23 -7.59
C LYS A 50 -10.84 -5.64 -8.28
N LYS A 51 -9.79 -5.32 -7.52
CA LYS A 51 -8.50 -4.87 -8.09
C LYS A 51 -7.80 -5.97 -8.88
N MET A 52 -7.88 -7.22 -8.44
CA MET A 52 -7.33 -8.35 -9.18
C MET A 52 -8.14 -8.60 -10.45
N ALA A 53 -9.46 -8.51 -10.39
CA ALA A 53 -10.36 -8.60 -11.54
C ALA A 53 -10.02 -7.56 -12.60
N LEU A 54 -9.88 -6.29 -12.22
CA LEU A 54 -9.50 -5.21 -13.14
C LEU A 54 -8.12 -5.40 -13.77
N HIS A 55 -7.17 -5.99 -13.05
CA HIS A 55 -5.79 -6.13 -13.54
C HIS A 55 -5.57 -7.41 -14.33
N LEU A 56 -6.31 -8.48 -14.05
CA LEU A 56 -6.12 -9.81 -14.61
C LEU A 56 -7.29 -10.27 -15.47
N ASP A 57 -8.32 -9.44 -15.63
CA ASP A 57 -9.51 -9.74 -16.41
C ASP A 57 -10.18 -11.03 -15.90
N LEU A 58 -10.42 -11.10 -14.58
CA LEU A 58 -10.96 -12.29 -13.92
C LEU A 58 -12.45 -12.50 -14.25
N THR A 59 -12.83 -13.74 -14.54
CA THR A 59 -14.23 -14.14 -14.67
C THR A 59 -14.95 -14.09 -13.32
N GLU A 60 -16.28 -14.02 -13.31
CA GLU A 60 -17.07 -14.02 -12.05
C GLU A 60 -16.78 -15.26 -11.19
N ALA A 61 -16.66 -16.43 -11.81
CA ALA A 61 -16.30 -17.66 -11.11
C ALA A 61 -14.91 -17.59 -10.46
N GLN A 62 -13.93 -16.96 -11.13
CA GLN A 62 -12.61 -16.70 -10.56
C GLN A 62 -12.67 -15.68 -9.43
N GLN A 63 -13.44 -14.60 -9.59
CA GLN A 63 -13.61 -13.57 -8.57
C GLN A 63 -14.18 -14.15 -7.27
N ASN A 64 -15.18 -15.03 -7.35
CA ASN A 64 -15.75 -15.69 -6.17
C ASN A 64 -14.72 -16.55 -5.41
N LYS A 65 -13.90 -17.33 -6.14
CA LYS A 65 -12.83 -18.13 -5.55
C LYS A 65 -11.73 -17.26 -4.93
N ILE A 66 -11.32 -16.20 -5.63
CA ILE A 66 -10.33 -15.24 -5.13
C ILE A 66 -10.84 -14.51 -3.89
N TYR A 67 -12.12 -14.15 -3.85
CA TYR A 67 -12.74 -13.51 -2.69
C TYR A 67 -12.63 -14.38 -1.45
N ALA A 68 -12.95 -15.67 -1.56
CA ALA A 68 -12.81 -16.62 -0.45
C ALA A 68 -11.36 -16.68 0.07
N ILE A 69 -10.38 -16.78 -0.84
CA ILE A 69 -8.95 -16.79 -0.50
C ILE A 69 -8.56 -15.47 0.21
N GLU A 70 -8.96 -14.33 -0.33
CA GLU A 70 -8.62 -13.01 0.24
C GLU A 70 -9.31 -12.74 1.57
N LEU A 71 -10.49 -13.33 1.80
CA LEU A 71 -11.20 -13.23 3.08
C LEU A 71 -10.43 -13.97 4.18
N GLU A 72 -9.95 -15.18 3.93
CA GLU A 72 -9.09 -15.92 4.86
C GLU A 72 -7.81 -15.15 5.16
N ILE A 73 -7.16 -14.59 4.13
CA ILE A 73 -5.96 -13.76 4.29
C ILE A 73 -6.27 -12.53 5.16
N ALA A 74 -7.39 -11.86 4.92
CA ALA A 74 -7.77 -10.67 5.66
C ALA A 74 -8.08 -10.98 7.13
N LYS A 75 -8.78 -12.08 7.42
CA LYS A 75 -9.05 -12.58 8.78
C LYS A 75 -7.75 -12.93 9.52
N ASN A 76 -6.88 -13.71 8.87
CA ASN A 76 -5.57 -14.07 9.42
C ASN A 76 -4.73 -12.83 9.74
N ARG A 77 -4.76 -11.81 8.86
CA ARG A 77 -4.06 -10.55 9.11
C ARG A 77 -4.62 -9.78 10.31
N LEU A 78 -5.94 -9.78 10.50
CA LEU A 78 -6.57 -9.13 11.64
C LEU A 78 -6.17 -9.82 12.95
N ALA A 79 -6.28 -11.15 13.01
CA ALA A 79 -5.86 -11.94 14.17
C ALA A 79 -4.38 -11.73 14.52
N MET A 80 -3.50 -11.63 13.51
CA MET A 80 -2.08 -11.33 13.72
C MET A 80 -1.84 -9.87 14.15
N LYS A 81 -2.69 -8.91 13.76
CA LYS A 81 -2.61 -7.51 14.22
C LYS A 81 -2.97 -7.42 15.71
N GLU A 82 -4.01 -8.12 16.12
CA GLU A 82 -4.46 -8.19 17.53
C GLU A 82 -3.40 -8.81 18.43
N LYS A 83 -2.81 -9.94 18.01
CA LYS A 83 -1.71 -10.60 18.75
C LYS A 83 -0.41 -9.80 18.82
N ARG A 84 -0.24 -8.79 17.96
CA ARG A 84 0.98 -7.96 17.90
C ARG A 84 0.92 -6.74 18.82
N ALA A 85 -0.19 -6.52 19.51
CA ALA A 85 -0.29 -5.50 20.55
C ALA A 85 0.70 -5.76 21.71
N GLU A 86 1.08 -7.03 21.91
CA GLU A 86 2.12 -7.44 22.84
C GLU A 86 3.48 -7.46 22.13
N LYS A 87 4.31 -6.44 22.37
CA LYS A 87 5.70 -6.43 21.92
C LYS A 87 6.52 -7.43 22.75
N LYS A 88 6.45 -8.70 22.39
CA LYS A 88 7.36 -9.72 22.92
C LYS A 88 8.65 -9.73 22.10
N GLU A 89 9.79 -9.56 22.77
CA GLU A 89 11.09 -9.82 22.16
C GLU A 89 11.21 -11.32 21.91
N LEU A 90 11.35 -11.70 20.64
CA LEU A 90 11.47 -13.09 20.22
C LEU A 90 12.95 -13.48 20.23
N SER A 91 13.26 -14.69 20.68
CA SER A 91 14.58 -15.31 20.51
C SER A 91 14.96 -15.47 19.02
N SER A 92 16.21 -15.83 18.72
CA SER A 92 16.64 -16.10 17.34
C SER A 92 15.84 -17.25 16.71
N ASP A 93 15.62 -18.33 17.46
CA ASP A 93 14.94 -19.53 16.99
C ASP A 93 13.44 -19.27 16.77
N GLU A 94 12.78 -18.56 17.68
CA GLU A 94 11.39 -18.13 17.50
C GLU A 94 11.22 -17.22 16.28
N ARG A 95 12.19 -16.33 16.02
CA ARG A 95 12.20 -15.49 14.81
C ARG A 95 12.35 -16.33 13.54
N TYR A 96 13.22 -17.34 13.56
CA TYR A 96 13.40 -18.25 12.44
C TYR A 96 12.11 -19.02 12.14
N GLU A 97 11.48 -19.63 13.15
CA GLU A 97 10.23 -20.37 13.00
C GLU A 97 9.07 -19.49 12.54
N ALA A 98 8.94 -18.27 13.08
CA ALA A 98 7.95 -17.31 12.61
C ALA A 98 8.16 -16.95 11.13
N LYS A 99 9.41 -16.80 10.70
CA LYS A 99 9.76 -16.51 9.29
C LYS A 99 9.45 -17.69 8.38
N LYS A 100 9.75 -18.92 8.82
CA LYS A 100 9.41 -20.16 8.10
C LYS A 100 7.90 -20.28 7.90
N LYS A 101 7.10 -20.19 8.98
CA LYS A 101 5.62 -20.22 8.90
C LYS A 101 5.06 -19.14 7.97
N MET A 102 5.63 -17.94 7.99
CA MET A 102 5.22 -16.87 7.08
C MET A 102 5.54 -17.21 5.61
N LEU A 103 6.66 -17.87 5.33
CA LEU A 103 7.02 -18.30 3.98
C LEU A 103 6.10 -19.43 3.50
N ASP A 104 5.80 -20.39 4.37
CA ASP A 104 4.88 -21.49 4.06
C ASP A 104 3.47 -20.97 3.73
N ALA A 105 2.94 -20.04 4.54
CA ALA A 105 1.66 -19.40 4.25
C ALA A 105 1.65 -18.66 2.90
N LYS A 106 2.77 -18.04 2.51
CA LYS A 106 2.90 -17.39 1.19
C LYS A 106 2.95 -18.40 0.04
N LEU A 107 3.54 -19.56 0.26
CA LEU A 107 3.56 -20.65 -0.73
C LEU A 107 2.15 -21.19 -0.92
N GLN A 108 1.44 -21.48 0.16
CA GLN A 108 0.05 -21.94 0.11
C GLN A 108 -0.86 -20.96 -0.63
N ILE A 109 -0.80 -19.67 -0.31
CA ILE A 109 -1.60 -18.65 -1.00
C ILE A 109 -1.25 -18.60 -2.50
N LYS A 110 0.05 -18.71 -2.84
CA LYS A 110 0.51 -18.72 -4.23
C LYS A 110 -0.05 -19.93 -4.98
N GLU A 111 -0.10 -21.10 -4.36
CA GLU A 111 -0.69 -22.32 -4.92
C GLU A 111 -2.20 -22.18 -5.10
N GLN A 112 -2.91 -21.65 -4.10
CA GLN A 112 -4.34 -21.35 -4.20
C GLN A 112 -4.63 -20.44 -5.39
N TYR A 113 -3.88 -19.34 -5.58
CA TYR A 113 -4.05 -18.50 -6.76
C TYR A 113 -3.72 -19.23 -8.07
N LYS A 114 -2.66 -20.05 -8.09
CA LYS A 114 -2.29 -20.83 -9.28
C LYS A 114 -3.42 -21.80 -9.70
N SER A 115 -4.19 -22.31 -8.75
CA SER A 115 -5.32 -23.20 -9.03
C SER A 115 -6.56 -22.49 -9.61
N VAL A 116 -6.67 -21.16 -9.43
CA VAL A 116 -7.82 -20.36 -9.86
C VAL A 116 -7.53 -19.57 -11.14
N LEU A 117 -6.30 -19.08 -11.27
CA LEU A 117 -5.86 -18.24 -12.38
C LEU A 117 -5.39 -19.08 -13.57
N THR A 118 -5.59 -18.57 -14.78
CA THR A 118 -4.93 -19.15 -15.96
C THR A 118 -3.41 -18.91 -15.91
N ALA A 119 -2.65 -19.63 -16.74
CA ALA A 119 -1.19 -19.47 -16.79
C ALA A 119 -0.76 -18.02 -17.06
N GLU A 120 -1.41 -17.37 -18.03
CA GLU A 120 -1.15 -15.97 -18.40
C GLU A 120 -1.50 -14.98 -17.27
N GLN A 121 -2.66 -15.17 -16.64
CA GLN A 121 -3.09 -14.35 -15.50
C GLN A 121 -2.13 -14.51 -14.32
N PHE A 122 -1.68 -15.74 -14.05
CA PHE A 122 -0.73 -16.02 -12.98
C PHE A 122 0.64 -15.37 -13.25
N GLU A 123 1.13 -15.41 -14.49
CA GLU A 123 2.36 -14.74 -14.86
C GLU A 123 2.26 -13.21 -14.71
N LYS A 124 1.14 -12.62 -15.17
CA LYS A 124 0.84 -11.18 -14.99
C LYS A 124 0.79 -10.81 -13.51
N TRP A 125 0.16 -11.63 -12.67
CA TRP A 125 0.15 -11.47 -11.22
C TRP A 125 1.57 -11.53 -10.60
N GLN A 126 2.40 -12.49 -11.02
CA GLN A 126 3.78 -12.60 -10.55
C GLN A 126 4.63 -11.38 -10.92
N LYS A 127 4.51 -10.88 -12.16
CA LYS A 127 5.21 -9.66 -12.63
C LYS A 127 4.81 -8.44 -11.81
N THR A 128 3.52 -8.28 -11.50
CA THR A 128 3.02 -7.20 -10.63
C THR A 128 3.61 -7.29 -9.22
N HIS A 129 3.72 -8.49 -8.66
CA HIS A 129 4.35 -8.71 -7.36
C HIS A 129 5.87 -8.40 -7.36
N LYS A 130 6.60 -8.75 -8.42
CA LYS A 130 8.04 -8.46 -8.56
C LYS A 130 8.31 -6.95 -8.70
N ARG A 131 7.55 -6.23 -9.55
CA ARG A 131 7.71 -4.77 -9.76
C ARG A 131 7.50 -3.96 -8.48
N ARG A 132 6.60 -4.40 -7.59
CA ARG A 132 6.40 -3.79 -6.26
C ARG A 132 7.62 -3.91 -5.34
N LYS A 133 8.45 -4.96 -5.48
CA LYS A 133 9.69 -5.10 -4.71
C LYS A 133 10.79 -4.17 -5.23
N GLY A 134 10.99 -4.09 -6.55
CA GLY A 134 12.03 -3.24 -7.15
C GLY A 134 11.82 -1.74 -6.95
N ARG A 135 10.57 -1.25 -6.94
CA ARG A 135 10.28 0.17 -6.64
C ARG A 135 10.55 0.53 -5.17
N LYS A 136 10.45 -0.43 -4.24
CA LYS A 136 10.75 -0.19 -2.82
C LYS A 136 12.24 -0.10 -2.55
N SER A 137 13.06 -0.93 -3.19
CA SER A 137 14.53 -0.87 -3.05
C SER A 137 15.10 0.43 -3.61
N ALA A 138 14.66 0.87 -4.81
CA ALA A 138 15.13 2.13 -5.40
C ALA A 138 14.79 3.38 -4.56
N LYS A 139 13.66 3.35 -3.83
CA LYS A 139 13.26 4.44 -2.93
C LYS A 139 14.06 4.44 -1.61
N LEU A 140 14.50 3.27 -1.13
CA LEU A 140 15.35 3.14 0.05
C LEU A 140 16.78 3.64 -0.22
N GLU A 141 17.33 3.34 -1.40
CA GLU A 141 18.66 3.81 -1.81
C GLU A 141 18.72 5.34 -1.97
N LYS A 142 17.70 5.95 -2.58
CA LYS A 142 17.62 7.42 -2.72
C LYS A 142 17.49 8.19 -1.40
N ASN A 143 17.07 7.54 -0.32
CA ASN A 143 16.90 8.17 0.99
C ASN A 143 18.13 8.00 1.90
N LYS A 144 19.15 7.25 1.46
CA LYS A 144 20.42 7.06 2.18
C LYS A 144 21.53 8.02 1.73
N ASN A 145 21.34 8.70 0.61
CA ASN A 145 22.17 9.81 0.13
C ASN A 145 21.50 11.13 0.46
#